data_AF-A0A5C6SDK4-F1
#
_entry.id   AF-A0A5C6SDK4-F1
#
_cell.length_a   1.000
_cell.length_b   1.000
_cell.length_c   1.000
_cell.angle_alpha   90.00
_cell.angle_beta   90.00
_cell.angle_gamma   90.00
#
_symmetry.space_group_name_H-M   'P 1'
#
loop_
_entity.id
_entity.type
_entity.pdbx_description
1 polymer ?
#
loop_
_entity_poly.entity_id
_entity_poly.type
_entity_poly.pdbx_seq_one_letter_code
_entity_poly.pdbx_strand_id
1 'polypeptide(L)'
;MLVSTDFAKRHSLEIDRSMKHRRTIEYADRSLDTTSGIVHRATWQFRSSWDKIPCTLYVLDDLKADIVLSSHFIFEHDVFSQFEEDIVGTSLVPGRDFGDIYNIRLISHYSSALQNLEASSIADSKTTTTVTGVEREKGILIPDDSELPEFFQPEGDKG
;
A
#
# COMPACT_ATOMS: atom_id res chain seq x y z
N MET A 1 -2.89 -8.25 -3.42
CA MET A 1 -1.61 -8.67 -2.81
C MET A 1 -0.93 -9.69 -3.73
N LEU A 2 0.38 -9.88 -3.59
CA LEU A 2 1.16 -10.85 -4.39
C LEU A 2 1.73 -11.93 -3.48
N VAL A 3 1.84 -13.16 -4.00
CA VAL A 3 2.42 -14.31 -3.29
C VAL A 3 3.33 -15.09 -4.23
N SER A 4 4.41 -15.66 -3.71
CA SER A 4 5.27 -16.54 -4.51
C SER A 4 4.56 -17.87 -4.78
N THR A 5 4.83 -18.46 -5.95
CA THR A 5 4.33 -19.80 -6.27
C THR A 5 4.79 -20.84 -5.24
N ASP A 6 6.01 -20.71 -4.72
CA ASP A 6 6.54 -21.63 -3.73
C ASP A 6 5.83 -21.51 -2.38
N PHE A 7 5.55 -20.29 -1.92
CA PHE A 7 4.75 -20.08 -0.72
C PHE A 7 3.34 -20.67 -0.88
N ALA A 8 2.68 -20.37 -2.00
CA ALA A 8 1.34 -20.88 -2.26
C ALA A 8 1.28 -22.42 -2.24
N LYS A 9 2.28 -23.09 -2.84
CA LYS A 9 2.41 -24.56 -2.81
C LYS A 9 2.69 -25.08 -1.40
N ARG A 10 3.63 -24.49 -0.66
CA ARG A 10 3.98 -24.89 0.72
C ARG A 10 2.77 -24.86 1.65
N HIS A 11 1.88 -23.89 1.44
CA HIS A 11 0.65 -23.73 2.22
C HIS A 11 -0.58 -24.39 1.58
N SER A 12 -0.40 -25.22 0.55
CA SER A 12 -1.48 -25.94 -0.16
C SER A 12 -2.63 -25.02 -0.62
N LEU A 13 -2.30 -23.80 -1.03
CA LEU A 13 -3.28 -22.86 -1.59
C LEU A 13 -3.70 -23.30 -2.99
N GLU A 14 -5.00 -23.27 -3.25
CA GLU A 14 -5.54 -23.59 -4.58
C GLU A 14 -5.31 -22.42 -5.54
N ILE A 15 -4.48 -22.66 -6.57
CA ILE A 15 -4.13 -21.65 -7.57
C ILE A 15 -4.96 -21.87 -8.83
N ASP A 16 -5.86 -20.94 -9.14
CA ASP A 16 -6.49 -20.87 -10.46
C ASP A 16 -5.49 -20.25 -11.46
N ARG A 17 -5.02 -21.07 -12.40
CA ARG A 17 -4.04 -20.71 -13.45
C ARG A 17 -4.68 -20.25 -14.76
N SER A 18 -6.01 -20.08 -14.78
CA SER A 18 -6.74 -19.65 -15.97
C SER A 18 -6.21 -18.31 -16.48
N MET A 19 -6.04 -18.20 -17.81
CA MET A 19 -5.53 -16.99 -18.47
C MET A 19 -6.36 -15.74 -18.14
N LYS A 20 -7.66 -15.90 -17.86
CA LYS A 20 -8.58 -14.80 -17.51
C LYS A 20 -8.22 -14.08 -16.19
N HIS A 21 -7.48 -14.76 -15.32
CA HIS A 21 -7.08 -14.25 -14.01
C HIS A 21 -5.65 -13.72 -13.96
N ARG A 22 -4.87 -13.95 -15.03
CA ARG A 22 -3.55 -13.37 -15.14
C ARG A 22 -3.65 -11.87 -15.31
N ARG A 23 -2.71 -11.17 -14.68
CA ARG A 23 -2.57 -9.73 -14.66
C ARG A 23 -1.12 -9.37 -14.92
N THR A 24 -0.93 -8.31 -15.70
CA THR A 24 0.38 -7.70 -15.88
C THR A 24 0.72 -6.87 -14.65
N ILE A 25 1.97 -6.96 -14.20
CA ILE A 25 2.54 -6.10 -13.18
C ILE A 25 3.67 -5.29 -13.78
N GLU A 26 3.96 -4.15 -13.17
CA GLU A 26 5.08 -3.28 -13.47
C GLU A 26 5.93 -3.12 -12.21
N TYR A 27 7.23 -3.34 -12.33
CA TYR A 27 8.20 -3.11 -11.26
C TYR A 27 8.70 -1.66 -11.27
N ALA A 28 9.44 -1.27 -10.23
CA ALA A 28 10.01 0.07 -10.08
C ALA A 28 10.90 0.51 -11.28
N ASP A 29 11.59 -0.44 -11.91
CA ASP A 29 12.44 -0.20 -13.09
C ASP A 29 11.65 -0.13 -14.41
N ARG A 30 10.31 -0.20 -14.34
CA ARG A 30 9.35 -0.25 -15.45
C ARG A 30 9.39 -1.54 -16.27
N SER A 31 10.12 -2.56 -15.81
CA SER A 31 9.98 -3.89 -16.40
C SER A 31 8.60 -4.46 -16.09
N LEU A 32 8.10 -5.28 -17.02
CA LEU A 32 6.79 -5.90 -16.94
C LEU A 32 6.91 -7.39 -16.69
N ASP A 33 5.96 -7.93 -15.93
CA ASP A 33 5.83 -9.37 -15.71
C ASP A 33 4.35 -9.75 -15.61
N THR A 34 4.05 -11.03 -15.65
CA THR A 34 2.68 -11.55 -15.67
C THR A 34 2.50 -12.56 -14.55
N THR A 35 1.49 -12.31 -13.72
CA THR A 35 1.07 -13.25 -12.67
C THR A 35 0.68 -14.60 -13.27
N SER A 36 1.09 -15.69 -12.63
CA SER A 36 0.89 -17.06 -13.09
C SER A 36 -0.49 -17.62 -12.73
N GLY A 37 -1.20 -16.96 -11.81
CA GLY A 37 -2.56 -17.31 -11.41
C GLY A 37 -3.08 -16.44 -10.27
N ILE A 38 -4.18 -16.90 -9.67
CA ILE A 38 -4.84 -16.26 -8.53
C ILE A 38 -5.23 -17.32 -7.50
N VAL A 39 -5.15 -16.98 -6.21
CA VAL A 39 -5.78 -17.75 -5.14
C VAL A 39 -7.05 -17.01 -4.73
N HIS A 40 -8.18 -17.68 -4.92
CA HIS A 40 -9.49 -17.15 -4.51
C HIS A 40 -9.74 -17.43 -3.03
N ARG A 41 -10.47 -16.52 -2.37
CA ARG A 41 -10.96 -16.70 -0.99
C ARG A 41 -9.85 -17.00 0.03
N ALA A 42 -8.64 -16.49 -0.21
CA ALA A 42 -7.59 -16.53 0.80
C ALA A 42 -8.00 -15.69 2.01
N THR A 43 -7.46 -16.03 3.17
CA THR A 43 -7.60 -15.22 4.38
C THR A 43 -6.23 -14.92 4.96
N TRP A 44 -5.99 -13.66 5.31
CA TRP A 44 -4.85 -13.25 6.11
C TRP A 44 -5.23 -13.20 7.58
N GLN A 45 -4.33 -13.64 8.45
CA GLN A 45 -4.50 -13.57 9.90
C GLN A 45 -3.17 -13.12 10.51
N PHE A 46 -3.22 -12.03 11.27
CA PHE A 46 -2.09 -11.59 12.10
C PHE A 46 -1.96 -12.50 13.32
N ARG A 47 -0.74 -12.73 13.81
CA ARG A 47 -0.48 -13.66 14.92
C ARG A 47 -1.07 -13.14 16.23
N SER A 48 -1.07 -11.83 16.44
CA SER A 48 -1.69 -11.18 17.60
C SER A 48 -3.21 -11.09 17.50
N SER A 49 -3.83 -11.54 16.40
CA SER A 49 -5.27 -11.46 16.16
C SER A 49 -5.92 -12.81 15.86
N TRP A 50 -7.20 -12.92 16.23
CA TRP A 50 -8.07 -14.02 15.84
C TRP A 50 -8.84 -13.75 14.55
N ASP A 51 -8.81 -12.51 14.08
CA ASP A 51 -9.57 -12.08 12.91
C ASP A 51 -8.94 -12.58 11.62
N LYS A 52 -9.80 -13.08 10.73
CA LYS A 52 -9.43 -13.54 9.39
C LYS A 52 -9.92 -12.53 8.38
N ILE A 53 -8.99 -11.87 7.73
CA ILE A 53 -9.26 -10.85 6.74
C ILE A 53 -9.29 -11.51 5.35
N PRO A 54 -10.45 -11.54 4.66
CA PRO A 54 -10.53 -12.08 3.31
C PRO A 54 -9.65 -11.29 2.35
N CYS A 55 -8.90 -11.98 1.50
CA CYS A 55 -8.03 -11.34 0.54
C CYS A 55 -7.91 -12.11 -0.77
N THR A 56 -7.50 -11.39 -1.81
CA THR A 56 -7.15 -11.97 -3.10
C THR A 56 -5.64 -11.92 -3.28
N LEU A 57 -5.04 -13.09 -3.57
CA LEU A 57 -3.61 -13.23 -3.78
C LEU A 57 -3.35 -13.53 -5.26
N TYR A 58 -2.64 -12.63 -5.93
CA TYR A 58 -2.10 -12.92 -7.26
C TYR A 58 -0.78 -13.67 -7.11
N VAL A 59 -0.62 -14.74 -7.88
CA VAL A 59 0.56 -15.60 -7.78
C VAL A 59 1.60 -15.17 -8.78
N LEU A 60 2.86 -15.08 -8.35
CA LEU A 60 4.00 -14.71 -9.17
C LEU A 60 5.11 -15.76 -9.01
N ASP A 61 5.68 -16.23 -10.12
CA ASP A 61 6.61 -17.36 -10.09
C ASP A 61 7.99 -16.98 -9.53
N ASP A 62 8.49 -15.77 -9.82
CA ASP A 62 9.81 -15.28 -9.35
C ASP A 62 9.71 -14.11 -8.36
N LEU A 63 8.75 -14.16 -7.45
CA LEU A 63 8.67 -13.19 -6.35
C LEU A 63 9.79 -13.45 -5.34
N LYS A 64 10.63 -12.44 -5.07
CA LYS A 64 11.77 -12.55 -4.13
C LYS A 64 11.36 -12.66 -2.67
N ALA A 65 10.13 -12.27 -2.34
CA ALA A 65 9.50 -12.48 -1.05
C ALA A 65 8.44 -13.59 -1.13
N ASP A 66 8.09 -14.16 0.02
CA ASP A 66 6.98 -15.11 0.11
C ASP A 66 5.62 -14.44 -0.16
N ILE A 67 5.42 -13.24 0.39
CA ILE A 67 4.21 -12.45 0.21
C ILE A 67 4.54 -10.96 0.19
N VAL A 68 3.81 -10.20 -0.62
CA VAL A 68 3.82 -8.73 -0.63
C VAL A 68 2.42 -8.24 -0.29
N LEU A 69 2.32 -7.57 0.85
CA LEU A 69 1.10 -6.87 1.27
C LEU A 69 0.96 -5.58 0.45
N SER A 70 -0.24 -5.33 -0.07
CA SER A 70 -0.51 -4.10 -0.83
C SER A 70 -0.66 -2.92 0.12
N SER A 71 -0.23 -1.74 -0.30
CA SER A 71 -0.43 -0.49 0.44
C SER A 71 -1.88 -0.28 0.87
N HIS A 72 -2.84 -0.57 -0.01
CA HIS A 72 -4.27 -0.50 0.30
C HIS A 72 -4.64 -1.34 1.53
N PHE A 73 -4.19 -2.60 1.59
CA PHE A 73 -4.44 -3.50 2.71
C PHE A 73 -3.77 -3.01 4.00
N ILE A 74 -2.54 -2.51 3.89
CA ILE A 74 -1.79 -1.97 5.03
C ILE A 74 -2.52 -0.77 5.64
N PHE A 75 -3.01 0.16 4.81
CA PHE A 75 -3.70 1.36 5.28
C PHE A 75 -5.13 1.09 5.72
N GLU A 76 -5.88 0.24 5.02
CA GLU A 76 -7.27 -0.10 5.37
C GLU A 76 -7.39 -0.74 6.75
N HIS A 77 -6.38 -1.54 7.15
CA HIS A 77 -6.36 -2.22 8.44
C HIS A 77 -5.43 -1.59 9.47
N ASP A 78 -4.95 -0.36 9.22
CA ASP A 78 -4.01 0.39 10.08
C ASP A 78 -2.88 -0.49 10.64
N VAL A 79 -2.27 -1.23 9.72
CA VAL A 79 -1.50 -2.43 10.04
C VAL A 79 -0.25 -2.11 10.87
N PHE A 80 0.37 -0.95 10.62
CA PHE A 80 1.55 -0.51 11.38
C PHE A 80 1.23 -0.12 12.83
N SER A 81 0.01 0.32 13.10
CA SER A 81 -0.44 0.72 14.44
C SER A 81 -0.97 -0.47 15.23
N GLN A 82 -1.78 -1.31 14.58
CA GLN A 82 -2.47 -2.43 15.24
C GLN A 82 -1.61 -3.70 15.36
N PHE A 83 -0.68 -3.92 14.43
CA PHE A 83 0.06 -5.18 14.30
C PHE A 83 1.58 -4.97 14.19
N GLU A 84 2.10 -3.92 14.82
CA GLU A 84 3.54 -3.58 14.81
C GLU A 84 4.42 -4.78 15.16
N GLU A 85 4.09 -5.51 16.24
CA GLU A 85 4.85 -6.66 16.74
C GLU A 85 4.88 -7.86 15.78
N ASP A 86 3.94 -7.93 14.84
CA ASP A 86 3.83 -9.01 13.86
C ASP A 86 4.56 -8.69 12.54
N ILE A 87 4.95 -7.43 12.33
CA ILE A 87 5.57 -6.94 11.08
C ILE A 87 7.00 -6.50 11.31
N VAL A 88 7.25 -5.81 12.42
CA VAL A 88 8.57 -5.36 12.82
C VAL A 88 9.16 -6.46 13.70
N GLY A 89 9.91 -7.37 13.08
CA GLY A 89 10.61 -8.41 13.81
C GLY A 89 11.60 -7.80 14.81
N THR A 90 11.26 -7.78 16.10
CA THR A 90 12.14 -7.37 17.22
C THR A 90 13.21 -8.44 17.55
N SER A 91 13.58 -9.28 16.59
CA SER A 91 14.66 -10.23 16.77
C SER A 91 15.99 -9.58 16.39
N LEU A 92 16.82 -9.30 17.40
CA LEU A 92 18.22 -8.87 17.31
C LEU A 92 19.15 -9.93 16.66
N VAL A 93 18.61 -10.89 15.91
CA VAL A 93 19.37 -11.94 15.22
C VAL A 93 19.61 -11.49 13.78
N PRO A 94 20.85 -11.14 13.40
CA PRO A 94 21.16 -10.80 12.02
C PRO A 94 21.06 -12.07 11.17
N GLY A 95 20.14 -12.13 10.19
CA GLY A 95 20.17 -13.24 9.23
C GLY A 95 18.91 -13.57 8.43
N ARG A 96 17.80 -12.84 8.54
CA ARG A 96 16.72 -12.97 7.54
C ARG A 96 16.02 -11.63 7.37
N ASP A 97 15.92 -11.19 6.13
CA ASP A 97 15.56 -9.84 5.73
C ASP A 97 14.32 -9.34 6.45
N PHE A 98 14.50 -8.28 7.22
CA PHE A 98 13.42 -7.48 7.79
C PHE A 98 12.58 -6.97 6.61
N GLY A 99 11.25 -6.99 6.73
CA GLY A 99 10.33 -6.76 5.60
C GLY A 99 10.79 -5.67 4.63
N ASP A 100 11.01 -6.06 3.37
CA ASP A 100 11.45 -5.15 2.31
C ASP A 100 10.28 -4.40 1.68
N ILE A 101 10.57 -3.23 1.12
CA ILE A 101 9.61 -2.44 0.36
C ILE A 101 9.67 -2.86 -1.11
N TYR A 102 8.58 -3.48 -1.58
CA TYR A 102 8.40 -3.85 -2.98
C TYR A 102 7.54 -2.81 -3.69
N ASN A 103 8.15 -2.03 -4.59
CA ASN A 103 7.41 -1.13 -5.47
C ASN A 103 6.96 -1.89 -6.73
N ILE A 104 5.74 -2.42 -6.65
CA ILE A 104 5.09 -3.18 -7.71
C ILE A 104 3.70 -2.60 -7.96
N ARG A 105 3.40 -2.26 -9.21
CA ARG A 105 2.09 -1.80 -9.65
C ARG A 105 1.37 -2.93 -10.38
N LEU A 106 0.13 -3.23 -9.98
CA LEU A 106 -0.74 -4.10 -10.76
C LEU A 106 -1.36 -3.28 -11.91
N ILE A 107 -1.10 -3.68 -13.15
CA ILE A 107 -1.75 -3.08 -14.31
C ILE A 107 -3.11 -3.74 -14.49
N SER A 108 -4.16 -3.05 -14.07
CA SER A 108 -5.53 -3.43 -14.38
C SER A 108 -5.95 -2.82 -15.71
N HIS A 109 -6.60 -3.61 -16.55
CA HIS A 109 -7.45 -3.08 -17.61
C HIS A 109 -8.70 -2.52 -16.95
N TYR A 110 -8.63 -1.26 -16.49
CA TYR A 110 -9.82 -0.54 -16.10
C TYR A 110 -10.76 -0.42 -17.30
N SER A 111 -12.07 -0.28 -17.05
CA SER A 111 -13.00 0.08 -18.12
C SER A 111 -12.50 1.33 -18.83
N SER A 112 -12.81 1.48 -20.12
CA SER A 112 -12.36 2.66 -20.89
C SER A 112 -12.77 3.98 -20.22
N ALA A 113 -13.87 4.01 -19.47
CA ALA A 113 -14.29 5.16 -18.67
C ALA A 113 -13.28 5.54 -17.57
N LEU A 114 -12.77 4.56 -16.83
CA LEU A 114 -11.79 4.78 -15.76
C LEU A 114 -10.39 5.09 -16.33
N GLN A 115 -10.02 4.49 -17.47
CA GLN A 115 -8.80 4.86 -18.19
C GLN A 115 -8.86 6.32 -18.66
N ASN A 116 -10.02 6.76 -19.16
CA ASN A 116 -10.22 8.15 -19.57
C ASN A 116 -10.17 9.11 -18.37
N LEU A 117 -10.70 8.71 -17.22
CA LEU A 117 -10.62 9.49 -15.98
C LEU A 117 -9.18 9.65 -15.47
N GLU A 118 -8.39 8.57 -15.51
CA GLU A 118 -6.97 8.62 -15.17
C GLU A 118 -6.21 9.55 -16.13
N ALA A 119 -6.46 9.42 -17.44
CA ALA A 119 -5.85 10.28 -18.45
C ALA A 119 -6.22 11.75 -18.28
N SER A 120 -7.49 12.08 -17.95
CA SER A 120 -7.92 13.45 -17.71
C SER A 120 -7.31 14.05 -16.45
N SER A 121 -7.19 13.27 -15.35
CA SER A 121 -6.52 13.73 -14.13
C SER A 121 -5.01 14.00 -14.33
N ILE A 122 -4.34 13.15 -15.11
CA ILE A 122 -2.94 13.37 -15.51
C ILE A 122 -2.80 14.60 -16.42
N ALA A 123 -3.76 14.83 -17.32
CA ALA A 123 -3.76 16.02 -18.16
C ALA A 123 -3.91 17.28 -17.31
N ASP A 124 -4.87 17.31 -16.38
CA ASP A 124 -5.13 18.45 -15.50
C ASP A 124 -3.88 18.81 -14.65
N SER A 125 -3.20 17.81 -14.11
CA SER A 125 -1.95 18.01 -13.34
C SER A 125 -0.77 18.49 -14.19
N LYS A 126 -0.72 18.15 -15.48
CA LYS A 126 0.31 18.65 -16.41
C LYS A 126 0.05 20.09 -16.86
N THR A 127 -1.20 20.54 -16.86
CA THR A 127 -1.54 21.95 -17.17
C THR A 127 -1.07 22.96 -16.14
N THR A 128 -0.66 22.53 -14.94
CA THR A 128 -0.12 23.45 -13.92
C THR A 128 1.36 23.78 -14.14
N THR A 129 2.09 23.07 -15.00
CA THR A 129 3.52 23.36 -15.28
C THR A 129 3.70 24.11 -16.61
N THR A 130 2.99 25.22 -16.78
CA THR A 130 3.41 26.32 -17.66
C THR A 130 2.95 27.64 -17.04
N VAL A 131 3.50 27.99 -15.87
CA VAL A 131 3.57 29.39 -15.45
C VAL A 131 5.00 29.84 -15.64
N THR A 132 5.24 30.48 -16.79
CA THR A 132 6.44 31.28 -17.00
C THR A 132 6.40 32.49 -16.06
N GLY A 133 7.30 32.51 -15.08
CA GLY A 133 7.74 33.70 -14.37
C GLY A 133 6.79 34.27 -13.32
N VAL A 134 6.98 33.90 -12.06
CA VAL A 134 6.77 34.79 -10.91
C VAL A 134 7.89 34.53 -9.90
N GLU A 135 8.38 35.60 -9.29
CA GLU A 135 9.55 35.70 -8.43
C GLU A 135 9.57 34.72 -7.25
N ARG A 136 10.79 34.41 -6.81
CA ARG A 136 11.05 33.63 -5.60
C ARG A 136 10.71 34.47 -4.37
N GLU A 137 9.60 34.17 -3.70
CA GLU A 137 9.45 34.50 -2.27
C GLU A 137 9.64 33.24 -1.43
N LYS A 138 10.62 33.30 -0.51
CA LYS A 138 10.79 32.33 0.57
C LYS A 138 9.63 32.50 1.55
N GLY A 139 8.63 31.63 1.46
CA GLY A 139 7.59 31.49 2.48
C GLY A 139 7.69 30.13 3.16
N ILE A 140 8.19 30.09 4.38
CA ILE A 140 7.93 28.98 5.31
C ILE A 140 6.45 29.11 5.68
N LEU A 141 5.64 28.10 5.35
CA LEU A 141 4.27 28.02 5.84
C LEU A 141 4.31 27.63 7.32
N ILE A 142 4.17 28.63 8.19
CA ILE A 142 3.71 28.43 9.57
C ILE A 142 2.20 28.22 9.47
N PRO A 143 1.63 27.13 10.03
CA PRO A 143 0.18 26.97 10.06
C PRO A 143 -0.46 28.09 10.90
N ASP A 144 -1.58 28.58 10.40
CA ASP A 144 -2.42 29.64 10.95
C ASP A 144 -3.10 29.13 12.24
N ASP A 145 -2.62 29.59 13.40
CA ASP A 145 -3.18 29.33 14.74
C ASP A 145 -4.44 30.18 15.00
N SER A 146 -5.40 30.15 14.07
CA SER A 146 -6.69 30.83 14.22
C SER A 146 -7.85 29.85 14.33
N GLU A 147 -7.73 28.87 15.24
CA GLU A 147 -8.86 28.26 15.95
C GLU A 147 -8.35 27.48 17.18
N LEU A 148 -7.91 28.22 18.22
CA LEU A 148 -7.70 27.64 19.56
C LEU A 148 -9.04 27.61 20.32
N PRO A 149 -9.45 26.47 20.91
CA PRO A 149 -10.56 26.45 21.85
C PRO A 149 -10.21 27.25 23.12
N GLU A 150 -11.21 27.95 23.64
CA GLU A 150 -11.14 28.83 24.83
C GLU A 150 -10.40 28.16 26.01
N PHE A 151 -9.35 28.84 26.48
CA PHE A 151 -8.74 28.55 27.77
C PHE A 151 -9.75 28.85 28.89
N PHE A 152 -10.10 27.82 29.67
CA PHE A 152 -10.67 28.01 31.00
C PHE A 152 -9.65 28.76 31.87
N GLN A 153 -10.04 29.94 32.38
CA GLN A 153 -9.33 30.59 33.47
C GLN A 153 -9.56 29.80 34.77
N PRO A 154 -8.53 29.49 35.56
CA PRO A 154 -8.74 29.26 36.98
C PRO A 154 -8.99 30.61 37.64
N GLU A 155 -10.20 30.82 38.18
CA GLU A 155 -10.41 31.85 39.19
C GLU A 155 -9.45 31.57 40.36
N GLY A 156 -8.50 32.46 40.55
CA GLY A 156 -7.99 32.69 41.89
C GLY A 156 -8.94 33.65 42.59
N ASP A 157 -9.38 33.33 43.80
CA ASP A 157 -8.96 34.14 44.93
C ASP A 157 -9.13 33.41 46.27
N LYS A 158 -8.38 33.95 47.22
CA LYS A 158 -8.12 33.54 48.58
C LYS A 158 -9.37 33.48 49.46
N GLY A 159 -9.34 32.50 50.36
CA GLY A 159 -9.96 32.52 51.68
C GLY A 159 -9.01 31.86 52.66
#